data_AF-A0A2V5NX33-F1
#
_entry.id   AF-A0A2V5NX33-F1
#
_cell.length_a   1.000
_cell.length_b   1.000
_cell.length_c   1.000
_cell.angle_alpha   90.00
_cell.angle_beta   90.00
_cell.angle_gamma   90.00
#
_symmetry.space_group_name_H-M   'P 1'
#
loop_
_entity.id
_entity.type
_entity.pdbx_description
1 polymer ?
#
loop_
_entity_poly.entity_id
_entity_poly.type
_entity_poly.pdbx_seq_one_letter_code
_entity_poly.pdbx_strand_id
1 'polypeptide(L)'
;MKNVAPAIFPPNGIGDTKPANQAVLDWVDEIAGLTQPENIFWCDGSERENEFLIAESLKQNVLIELNQKKVPRSYLHRSDPNDVARVEQFTFVCTATKEEAGPTNNWSEPGETYTKLRGLLKGGMRGRTLFVIPYIMGPPDSPLTKVGFEITDSQYVVLNMRIMTRMGEIALKRLGNDPNAEWNRGVHSLLDISPERR
;
A
#
# COMPACT_ATOMS: atom_id res chain seq x y z
N MET A 1 -5.04 2.99 -17.43
CA MET A 1 -4.01 4.06 -17.29
C MET A 1 -2.88 3.74 -18.26
N LYS A 2 -2.56 4.63 -19.23
CA LYS A 2 -1.53 4.31 -20.23
C LYS A 2 -0.10 4.30 -19.66
N ASN A 3 0.14 5.02 -18.57
CA ASN A 3 1.42 5.05 -17.85
C ASN A 3 1.14 5.04 -16.34
N VAL A 4 1.90 4.27 -15.58
CA VAL A 4 1.86 4.34 -14.13
C VAL A 4 2.67 5.55 -13.65
N ALA A 5 2.23 6.16 -12.56
CA ALA A 5 2.86 7.31 -11.92
C ALA A 5 4.38 7.09 -11.70
N PRO A 6 5.24 8.00 -12.19
CA PRO A 6 6.67 7.95 -11.86
C PRO A 6 6.91 8.34 -10.40
N ALA A 7 8.12 8.04 -9.92
CA ALA A 7 8.57 8.41 -8.59
C ALA A 7 8.42 9.91 -8.30
N ILE A 8 8.04 10.22 -7.06
CA ILE A 8 7.88 11.58 -6.55
C ILE A 8 8.92 11.85 -5.47
N PHE A 9 9.38 13.10 -5.38
CA PHE A 9 10.41 13.51 -4.44
C PHE A 9 9.87 14.66 -3.57
N PRO A 10 9.44 14.37 -2.33
CA PRO A 10 8.88 15.39 -1.46
C PRO A 10 9.95 16.38 -0.98
N PRO A 11 9.55 17.60 -0.57
CA PRO A 11 10.40 18.49 0.20
C PRO A 11 10.65 17.91 1.61
N ASN A 12 11.67 18.43 2.30
CA ASN A 12 12.01 17.99 3.67
C ASN A 12 10.80 18.04 4.63
N GLY A 13 10.68 17.02 5.48
CA GLY A 13 9.61 16.88 6.46
C GLY A 13 8.28 16.40 5.85
N ILE A 14 8.32 15.69 4.72
CA ILE A 14 7.20 14.94 4.15
C ILE A 14 7.76 13.59 3.68
N GLY A 15 7.13 12.48 4.04
CA GLY A 15 7.54 11.15 3.60
C GLY A 15 8.78 10.58 4.29
N ASP A 16 9.17 11.11 5.45
CA ASP A 16 10.37 10.76 6.21
C ASP A 16 10.09 10.18 7.61
N THR A 17 8.82 9.90 7.93
CA THR A 17 8.37 9.42 9.26
C THR A 17 8.60 7.93 9.45
N LYS A 18 9.88 7.55 9.58
CA LYS A 18 10.29 6.16 9.83
C LYS A 18 9.97 5.71 11.28
N PRO A 19 9.50 4.47 11.49
CA PRO A 19 9.41 3.91 12.84
C PRO A 19 10.80 3.57 13.40
N ALA A 20 10.89 3.48 14.73
CA ALA A 20 12.08 2.95 15.41
C ALA A 20 12.13 1.42 15.44
N ASN A 21 11.05 0.73 15.05
CA ASN A 21 10.96 -0.73 15.09
C ASN A 21 11.82 -1.37 13.98
N GLN A 22 12.91 -2.03 14.37
CA GLN A 22 13.88 -2.62 13.43
C GLN A 22 13.26 -3.71 12.56
N ALA A 23 12.33 -4.52 13.06
CA ALA A 23 11.70 -5.57 12.27
C ALA A 23 10.86 -5.00 11.11
N VAL A 24 10.26 -3.82 11.29
CA VAL A 24 9.57 -3.11 10.20
C VAL A 24 10.59 -2.58 9.18
N LEU A 25 11.69 -1.99 9.65
CA LEU A 25 12.75 -1.47 8.77
C LEU A 25 13.36 -2.60 7.92
N ASP A 26 13.73 -3.71 8.54
CA ASP A 26 14.31 -4.87 7.86
C ASP A 26 13.37 -5.45 6.81
N TRP A 27 12.07 -5.54 7.13
CA TRP A 27 11.05 -5.99 6.17
C TRP A 27 10.89 -5.03 4.99
N VAL A 28 10.84 -3.72 5.25
CA VAL A 28 10.77 -2.71 4.18
C VAL A 28 12.01 -2.77 3.29
N ASP A 29 13.20 -2.93 3.88
CA ASP A 29 14.45 -3.06 3.14
C ASP A 29 14.48 -4.35 2.30
N GLU A 30 13.96 -5.46 2.81
CA GLU A 30 13.80 -6.71 2.05
C GLU A 30 12.90 -6.49 0.82
N ILE A 31 11.73 -5.89 1.02
CA ILE A 31 10.77 -5.64 -0.06
C ILE A 31 11.32 -4.63 -1.06
N ALA A 32 11.98 -3.55 -0.60
CA ALA A 32 12.63 -2.58 -1.48
C ALA A 32 13.75 -3.23 -2.31
N GLY A 33 14.55 -4.12 -1.71
CA GLY A 33 15.57 -4.89 -2.44
C GLY A 33 14.98 -5.79 -3.53
N LEU A 34 13.81 -6.39 -3.26
CA LEU A 34 13.07 -7.21 -4.23
C LEU A 34 12.46 -6.36 -5.35
N THR A 35 11.73 -5.29 -5.00
CA THR A 35 10.91 -4.51 -5.95
C THR A 35 11.67 -3.41 -6.68
N GLN A 36 12.83 -3.01 -6.16
CA GLN A 36 13.74 -2.01 -6.73
C GLN A 36 13.08 -0.67 -7.04
N PRO A 37 12.47 0.01 -6.05
CA PRO A 37 11.90 1.34 -6.24
C PRO A 37 12.99 2.41 -6.41
N GLU A 38 12.60 3.57 -6.93
CA GLU A 38 13.49 4.72 -7.05
C GLU A 38 13.77 5.37 -5.69
N ASN A 39 12.73 5.44 -4.85
CA ASN A 39 12.81 5.97 -3.49
C ASN A 39 11.75 5.36 -2.58
N ILE A 40 11.93 5.50 -1.27
CA ILE A 40 10.97 5.07 -0.24
C ILE A 40 10.36 6.30 0.41
N PHE A 41 9.04 6.29 0.55
CA PHE A 41 8.25 7.35 1.18
C PHE A 41 7.52 6.78 2.39
N TRP A 42 7.80 7.29 3.58
CA TRP A 42 7.22 6.83 4.85
C TRP A 42 6.04 7.71 5.24
N CYS A 43 4.83 7.15 5.17
CA CYS A 43 3.61 7.94 5.33
C CYS A 43 3.34 8.31 6.81
N ASP A 44 2.97 9.57 7.04
CA ASP A 44 2.64 10.11 8.36
C ASP A 44 1.14 10.38 8.56
N GLY A 45 0.33 10.35 7.49
CA GLY A 45 -1.11 10.58 7.51
C GLY A 45 -1.54 12.05 7.70
N SER A 46 -0.59 12.98 7.76
CA SER A 46 -0.82 14.40 8.00
C SER A 46 -1.58 15.08 6.85
N GLU A 47 -2.12 16.26 7.11
CA GLU A 47 -2.75 17.05 6.05
C GLU A 47 -1.71 17.58 5.05
N ARG A 48 -0.50 17.92 5.51
CA ARG A 48 0.59 18.38 4.63
C ARG A 48 1.03 17.30 3.64
N GLU A 49 1.14 16.06 4.11
CA GLU A 49 1.36 14.89 3.25
C GLU A 49 0.21 14.72 2.25
N ASN A 50 -1.03 14.77 2.73
CA ASN A 50 -2.22 14.61 1.89
C ASN A 50 -2.29 15.65 0.76
N GLU A 51 -2.06 16.93 1.09
CA GLU A 51 -2.02 18.02 0.11
C GLU A 51 -0.91 17.82 -0.93
N PHE A 52 0.28 17.39 -0.50
CA PHE A 52 1.39 17.08 -1.39
C PHE A 52 1.04 15.93 -2.36
N LEU A 53 0.53 14.81 -1.84
CA LEU A 53 0.18 13.65 -2.66
C LEU A 53 -0.97 13.93 -3.63
N ILE A 54 -1.97 14.72 -3.23
CA ILE A 54 -3.03 15.18 -4.14
C ILE A 54 -2.44 16.05 -5.25
N ALA A 55 -1.56 17.00 -4.93
CA ALA A 55 -0.94 17.87 -5.92
C ALA A 55 -0.11 17.08 -6.93
N GLU A 56 0.69 16.10 -6.49
CA GLU A 56 1.44 15.21 -7.38
C GLU A 56 0.52 14.33 -8.22
N SER A 57 -0.54 13.78 -7.62
CA SER A 57 -1.53 12.97 -8.34
C SER A 57 -2.28 13.74 -9.42
N LEU A 58 -2.55 15.03 -9.22
CA LEU A 58 -3.11 15.92 -10.24
C LEU A 58 -2.11 16.18 -11.37
N LYS A 59 -0.86 16.51 -11.04
CA LYS A 59 0.22 16.72 -12.04
C LYS A 59 0.43 15.49 -12.92
N GLN A 60 0.34 14.31 -12.32
CA GLN A 60 0.56 13.03 -12.99
C GLN A 60 -0.71 12.44 -13.63
N ASN A 61 -1.85 13.15 -13.58
CA ASN A 61 -3.15 12.69 -14.08
C ASN A 61 -3.64 11.37 -13.47
N VAL A 62 -3.19 11.04 -12.26
CA VAL A 62 -3.78 9.98 -11.42
C VAL A 62 -5.16 10.42 -10.95
N LEU A 63 -5.30 11.71 -10.61
CA LEU A 63 -6.56 12.33 -10.20
C LEU A 63 -6.97 13.43 -11.17
N ILE A 64 -8.27 13.66 -11.25
CA ILE A 64 -8.89 14.80 -11.94
C ILE A 64 -9.62 15.62 -10.88
N GLU A 65 -9.31 16.90 -10.78
CA GLU A 65 -10.01 17.81 -9.87
C GLU A 65 -11.47 17.99 -10.30
N LEU A 66 -12.41 17.81 -9.36
CA LEU A 66 -13.81 18.08 -9.59
C LEU A 66 -14.14 19.56 -9.37
N ASN A 67 -15.38 19.96 -9.65
CA ASN A 67 -15.80 21.34 -9.44
C ASN A 67 -15.82 21.68 -7.95
N GLN A 68 -14.82 22.44 -7.49
CA GLN A 68 -14.63 22.78 -6.07
C GLN A 68 -15.74 23.66 -5.48
N LYS A 69 -16.54 24.35 -6.31
CA LYS A 69 -17.73 25.08 -5.81
C LYS A 69 -18.90 24.16 -5.51
N LYS A 70 -19.00 23.01 -6.19
CA LYS A 70 -20.10 22.04 -6.03
C LYS A 70 -19.73 20.91 -5.05
N VAL A 71 -18.50 20.41 -5.16
CA VAL A 71 -17.97 19.28 -4.41
C VAL A 71 -16.53 19.60 -3.97
N PRO A 72 -16.37 20.42 -2.92
CA PRO A 72 -15.05 20.81 -2.45
C PRO A 72 -14.22 19.58 -2.01
N ARG A 73 -12.90 19.67 -2.18
CA ARG A 73 -11.92 18.64 -1.81
C ARG A 73 -12.21 17.26 -2.40
N SER A 74 -12.83 17.23 -3.57
CA SER A 74 -13.24 15.99 -4.25
C SER A 74 -12.54 15.83 -5.59
N TYR A 75 -12.19 14.59 -5.91
CA TYR A 75 -11.38 14.22 -7.06
C TYR A 75 -11.96 12.96 -7.74
N LEU A 76 -11.77 12.85 -9.04
CA LEU A 76 -12.15 11.68 -9.84
C LEU A 76 -10.90 10.89 -10.23
N HIS A 77 -10.91 9.59 -9.94
CA HIS A 77 -9.99 8.63 -10.51
C HIS A 77 -10.71 7.79 -11.58
N ARG A 78 -10.04 7.46 -12.68
CA ARG A 78 -10.54 6.55 -13.71
C ARG A 78 -9.56 5.38 -13.83
N SER A 79 -9.97 4.20 -13.37
CA SER A 79 -9.13 3.00 -13.40
C SER A 79 -8.93 2.47 -14.83
N ASP A 80 -8.05 1.49 -14.96
CA ASP A 80 -7.92 0.76 -16.21
C ASP A 80 -9.16 -0.12 -16.46
N PRO A 81 -9.67 -0.25 -17.71
CA PRO A 81 -10.80 -1.14 -18.00
C PRO A 81 -10.60 -2.60 -17.57
N ASN A 82 -9.34 -3.04 -17.48
CA ASN A 82 -9.02 -4.39 -17.01
C ASN A 82 -9.07 -4.53 -15.47
N ASP A 83 -9.12 -3.42 -14.73
CA ASP A 83 -9.05 -3.37 -13.27
C ASP A 83 -10.16 -2.46 -12.71
N VAL A 84 -11.38 -2.99 -12.69
CA VAL A 84 -12.61 -2.27 -12.31
C VAL A 84 -13.35 -2.91 -11.15
N ALA A 85 -12.95 -4.10 -10.73
CA ALA A 85 -13.60 -4.88 -9.70
C ALA A 85 -12.64 -5.90 -9.10
N ARG A 86 -13.02 -6.46 -7.95
CA ARG A 86 -12.29 -7.59 -7.35
C ARG A 86 -12.24 -8.77 -8.32
N VAL A 87 -11.08 -9.42 -8.39
CA VAL A 87 -10.85 -10.57 -9.25
C VAL A 87 -10.85 -11.84 -8.40
N GLU A 88 -12.04 -12.33 -8.07
CA GLU A 88 -12.24 -13.42 -7.10
C GLU A 88 -11.48 -14.70 -7.48
N GLN A 89 -11.41 -15.03 -8.77
CA GLN A 89 -10.65 -16.18 -9.30
C GLN A 89 -9.14 -16.15 -9.03
N PHE A 90 -8.58 -14.98 -8.69
CA PHE A 90 -7.18 -14.82 -8.28
C PHE A 90 -7.04 -14.35 -6.83
N THR A 91 -8.08 -14.51 -6.01
CA THR A 91 -8.04 -14.27 -4.57
C THR A 91 -7.92 -15.61 -3.85
N PHE A 92 -6.81 -15.82 -3.14
CA PHE A 92 -6.47 -17.11 -2.52
C PHE A 92 -6.31 -17.01 -1.00
N VAL A 93 -6.67 -18.09 -0.32
CA VAL A 93 -6.36 -18.35 1.08
C VAL A 93 -5.31 -19.46 1.12
N CYS A 94 -4.05 -19.08 1.34
CA CYS A 94 -2.90 -20.00 1.30
C CYS A 94 -2.58 -20.54 2.70
N THR A 95 -3.47 -21.36 3.25
CA THR A 95 -3.22 -22.17 4.47
C THR A 95 -2.28 -23.34 4.18
N ALA A 96 -1.75 -23.99 5.21
CA ALA A 96 -0.81 -25.11 5.05
C ALA A 96 -1.46 -26.29 4.30
N THR A 97 -2.75 -26.50 4.52
CA THR A 97 -3.54 -27.52 3.80
C THR A 97 -4.75 -26.91 3.12
N LYS A 98 -5.27 -27.59 2.10
CA LYS A 98 -6.47 -27.14 1.36
C LYS A 98 -7.72 -27.21 2.24
N GLU A 99 -7.78 -28.18 3.11
CA GLU A 99 -8.90 -28.42 4.02
C GLU A 99 -9.09 -27.25 4.99
N GLU A 100 -8.00 -26.64 5.47
CA GLU A 100 -8.02 -25.46 6.34
C GLU A 100 -8.56 -24.21 5.65
N ALA A 101 -8.34 -24.05 4.35
CA ALA A 101 -8.98 -22.98 3.58
C ALA A 101 -10.50 -23.20 3.46
N GLY A 102 -10.93 -24.46 3.48
CA GLY A 102 -12.34 -24.83 3.43
C GLY A 102 -12.99 -24.69 2.04
N PRO A 103 -14.26 -25.10 1.90
CA PRO A 103 -14.91 -25.26 0.60
C PRO A 103 -15.33 -23.93 -0.06
N THR A 104 -15.27 -22.81 0.67
CA THR A 104 -15.71 -21.48 0.19
C THR A 104 -14.57 -20.63 -0.36
N ASN A 105 -13.33 -21.09 -0.28
CA ASN A 105 -12.14 -20.31 -0.64
C ASN A 105 -11.38 -20.96 -1.80
N ASN A 106 -10.74 -20.13 -2.62
CA ASN A 106 -9.70 -20.64 -3.51
C ASN A 106 -8.45 -20.89 -2.66
N TRP A 107 -7.92 -22.10 -2.75
CA TRP A 107 -6.66 -22.46 -2.10
C TRP A 107 -5.56 -22.58 -3.16
N SER A 108 -4.37 -22.12 -2.82
CA SER A 108 -3.15 -22.35 -3.58
C SER A 108 -2.04 -22.72 -2.61
N GLU A 109 -1.15 -23.62 -3.03
CA GLU A 109 -0.05 -24.07 -2.18
C GLU A 109 0.82 -22.85 -1.79
N PRO A 110 1.09 -22.63 -0.48
CA PRO A 110 1.78 -21.43 -0.03
C PRO A 110 3.15 -21.22 -0.69
N GLY A 111 4.01 -22.24 -0.73
CA GLY A 111 5.36 -22.13 -1.28
C GLY A 111 5.38 -21.73 -2.76
N GLU A 112 4.55 -22.36 -3.58
CA GLU A 112 4.34 -22.04 -4.99
C GLU A 112 3.80 -20.62 -5.17
N THR A 113 2.82 -20.23 -4.34
CA THR A 113 2.22 -18.88 -4.38
C THR A 113 3.26 -17.81 -4.05
N TYR A 114 4.00 -17.97 -2.96
CA TYR A 114 5.06 -17.02 -2.58
C TYR A 114 6.15 -16.95 -3.63
N THR A 115 6.55 -18.08 -4.22
CA THR A 115 7.53 -18.12 -5.30
C THR A 115 7.05 -17.33 -6.52
N LYS A 116 5.80 -17.55 -6.95
CA LYS A 116 5.18 -16.82 -8.05
C LYS A 116 5.11 -15.32 -7.77
N LEU A 117 4.57 -14.91 -6.61
CA LEU A 117 4.41 -13.51 -6.25
C LEU A 117 5.75 -12.77 -6.13
N ARG A 118 6.77 -13.39 -5.52
CA ARG A 118 8.13 -12.81 -5.48
C ARG A 118 8.73 -12.69 -6.87
N GLY A 119 8.46 -13.64 -7.76
CA GLY A 119 8.83 -13.58 -9.18
C GLY A 119 8.22 -12.37 -9.89
N LEU A 120 6.92 -12.12 -9.68
CA LEU A 120 6.21 -10.96 -10.25
C LEU A 120 6.70 -9.63 -9.67
N LEU A 121 6.95 -9.58 -8.37
CA LEU A 121 7.40 -8.37 -7.67
C LEU A 121 8.83 -7.97 -8.00
N LYS A 122 9.66 -8.88 -8.53
CA LYS A 122 11.08 -8.61 -8.78
C LYS A 122 11.27 -7.45 -9.77
N GLY A 123 11.77 -6.32 -9.27
CA GLY A 123 11.92 -5.09 -10.05
C GLY A 123 10.59 -4.43 -10.45
N GLY A 124 9.47 -4.83 -9.84
CA GLY A 124 8.12 -4.38 -10.19
C GLY A 124 7.84 -2.90 -9.89
N MET A 125 8.69 -2.25 -9.10
CA MET A 125 8.54 -0.84 -8.70
C MET A 125 9.61 0.09 -9.30
N ARG A 126 10.40 -0.38 -10.28
CA ARG A 126 11.44 0.45 -10.92
C ARG A 126 10.87 1.77 -11.46
N GLY A 127 11.54 2.87 -11.13
CA GLY A 127 11.13 4.22 -11.50
C GLY A 127 9.90 4.74 -10.75
N ARG A 128 9.47 4.06 -9.67
CA ARG A 128 8.32 4.45 -8.83
C ARG A 128 8.75 4.62 -7.38
N THR A 129 7.93 5.34 -6.64
CA THR A 129 8.06 5.47 -5.19
C THR A 129 7.44 4.26 -4.50
N LEU A 130 8.16 3.69 -3.53
CA LEU A 130 7.61 2.72 -2.59
C LEU A 130 7.06 3.47 -1.38
N PHE A 131 5.75 3.51 -1.23
CA PHE A 131 5.07 4.07 -0.07
C PHE A 131 4.96 3.01 1.03
N VAL A 132 5.30 3.40 2.25
CA VAL A 132 5.10 2.59 3.46
C VAL A 132 3.98 3.23 4.28
N ILE A 133 2.86 2.53 4.38
CA ILE A 133 1.62 3.01 5.00
C ILE A 133 1.45 2.31 6.35
N PRO A 134 1.80 2.93 7.48
CA PRO A 134 1.38 2.44 8.79
C PRO A 134 -0.11 2.74 8.99
N TYR A 135 -0.87 1.77 9.49
CA TYR A 135 -2.29 1.95 9.81
C TYR A 135 -2.73 1.12 11.01
N ILE A 136 -3.86 1.52 11.60
CA ILE A 136 -4.59 0.70 12.59
C ILE A 136 -6.03 0.46 12.15
N MET A 137 -6.52 -0.73 12.49
CA MET A 137 -7.92 -1.12 12.29
C MET A 137 -8.68 -1.02 13.61
N GLY A 138 -9.70 -0.16 13.63
CA GLY A 138 -10.51 0.11 14.83
C GLY A 138 -10.07 1.34 15.63
N PRO A 139 -10.74 1.64 16.75
CA PRO A 139 -10.44 2.82 17.59
C PRO A 139 -9.03 2.75 18.22
N PRO A 140 -8.27 3.85 18.30
CA PRO A 140 -6.89 3.83 18.81
C PRO A 140 -6.74 3.23 20.21
N ASP A 141 -7.70 3.50 21.09
CA ASP A 141 -7.66 3.08 22.50
C ASP A 141 -8.27 1.69 22.74
N SER A 142 -8.70 1.00 21.68
CA SER A 142 -9.25 -0.35 21.82
C SER A 142 -8.13 -1.40 22.01
N PRO A 143 -8.27 -2.33 22.98
CA PRO A 143 -7.31 -3.41 23.16
C PRO A 143 -7.29 -4.39 21.98
N LEU A 144 -8.35 -4.43 21.17
CA LEU A 144 -8.47 -5.28 19.98
C LEU A 144 -7.86 -4.66 18.73
N THR A 145 -7.40 -3.41 18.80
CA THR A 145 -6.83 -2.70 17.65
C THR A 145 -5.55 -3.38 17.19
N LYS A 146 -5.52 -3.69 15.88
CA LYS A 146 -4.38 -4.31 15.21
C LYS A 146 -3.63 -3.27 14.40
N VAL A 147 -2.30 -3.33 14.47
CA VAL A 147 -1.38 -2.53 13.66
C VAL A 147 -1.11 -3.28 12.36
N GLY A 148 -1.04 -2.54 11.26
CA GLY A 148 -0.61 -3.05 9.98
C GLY A 148 0.29 -2.08 9.25
N PHE A 149 1.08 -2.62 8.33
CA PHE A 149 1.83 -1.86 7.35
C PHE A 149 1.47 -2.36 5.96
N GLU A 150 1.13 -1.44 5.07
CA GLU A 150 0.97 -1.72 3.65
C GLU A 150 2.09 -1.04 2.85
N ILE A 151 2.79 -1.82 2.03
CA ILE A 151 3.71 -1.30 1.02
C ILE A 151 2.96 -1.20 -0.29
N THR A 152 3.06 -0.06 -0.98
CA THR A 152 2.47 0.14 -2.31
C THR A 152 3.31 1.06 -3.18
N ASP A 153 3.22 0.91 -4.50
CA ASP A 153 3.72 1.89 -5.49
C ASP A 153 2.63 2.83 -6.04
N SER A 154 1.46 2.90 -5.39
CA SER A 154 0.29 3.65 -5.86
C SER A 154 -0.09 4.79 -4.91
N GLN A 155 0.07 6.04 -5.38
CA GLN A 155 -0.43 7.23 -4.68
C GLN A 155 -1.94 7.15 -4.41
N TYR A 156 -2.71 6.56 -5.34
CA TYR A 156 -4.15 6.37 -5.17
C TYR A 156 -4.47 5.47 -3.96
N VAL A 157 -3.68 4.42 -3.74
CA VAL A 157 -3.84 3.54 -2.57
C VAL A 157 -3.54 4.31 -1.28
N VAL A 158 -2.46 5.09 -1.23
CA VAL A 158 -2.12 5.92 -0.06
C VAL A 158 -3.28 6.87 0.29
N LEU A 159 -3.77 7.63 -0.70
CA LEU A 159 -4.85 8.60 -0.48
C LEU A 159 -6.15 7.92 0.03
N ASN A 160 -6.47 6.71 -0.46
CA ASN A 160 -7.63 5.97 0.03
C ASN A 160 -7.38 5.34 1.41
N MET A 161 -6.19 4.82 1.68
CA MET A 161 -5.85 4.26 2.99
C MET A 161 -5.93 5.32 4.10
N ARG A 162 -5.60 6.58 3.79
CA ARG A 162 -5.81 7.71 4.70
C ARG A 162 -7.28 7.93 5.08
N ILE A 163 -8.20 7.71 4.15
CA ILE A 163 -9.65 7.88 4.36
C ILE A 163 -10.23 6.65 5.07
N MET A 164 -9.84 5.45 4.62
CA MET A 164 -10.46 4.18 5.00
C MET A 164 -9.94 3.63 6.33
N THR A 165 -8.76 4.07 6.75
CA THR A 165 -8.10 3.60 7.97
C THR A 165 -7.66 4.77 8.84
N ARG A 166 -7.14 4.47 10.03
CA ARG A 166 -6.40 5.43 10.84
C ARG A 166 -4.92 5.24 10.51
N MET A 167 -4.49 5.96 9.47
CA MET A 167 -3.13 5.90 8.91
C MET A 167 -2.17 6.79 9.70
N GLY A 168 -0.88 6.46 9.67
CA GLY A 168 0.20 7.40 9.95
C GLY A 168 0.75 7.31 11.36
N GLU A 169 1.12 8.46 11.94
CA GLU A 169 1.72 8.58 13.27
C GLU A 169 0.92 7.86 14.36
N ILE A 170 -0.42 7.85 14.25
CA ILE A 170 -1.30 7.18 15.21
C ILE A 170 -1.04 5.68 15.28
N ALA A 171 -0.72 5.05 14.15
CA ALA A 171 -0.38 3.64 14.08
C ALA A 171 1.03 3.38 14.60
N LEU A 172 1.98 4.27 14.33
CA LEU A 172 3.34 4.18 14.88
C LEU A 172 3.34 4.31 16.40
N LYS A 173 2.55 5.22 16.96
CA LYS A 173 2.36 5.35 18.40
C LYS A 173 1.76 4.08 19.01
N ARG A 174 0.83 3.42 18.31
CA ARG A 174 0.23 2.16 18.76
C ARG A 174 1.20 0.99 18.70
N LEU A 175 2.05 0.93 17.66
CA LEU A 175 3.12 -0.07 17.55
C LEU A 175 4.10 0.05 18.73
N GLY A 176 4.45 1.28 19.11
CA GLY A 176 5.41 1.54 20.18
C GLY A 176 6.82 1.08 19.82
N ASN A 177 7.63 0.82 20.85
CA ASN A 177 9.05 0.49 20.72
C ASN A 177 9.36 -0.98 21.04
N ASP A 178 8.33 -1.82 21.24
CA ASP A 178 8.54 -3.24 21.49
C ASP A 178 9.01 -3.92 20.19
N PRO A 179 10.23 -4.50 20.15
CA PRO A 179 10.72 -5.19 18.96
C PRO A 179 9.88 -6.42 18.60
N ASN A 180 9.11 -6.97 19.55
CA ASN A 180 8.26 -8.15 19.35
C ASN A 180 6.78 -7.78 19.14
N ALA A 181 6.45 -6.51 18.97
CA ALA A 181 5.08 -6.08 18.71
C ALA A 181 4.50 -6.85 17.50
N GLU A 182 3.26 -7.34 17.61
CA GLU A 182 2.56 -7.96 16.50
C GLU A 182 2.04 -6.89 15.52
N TRP A 183 2.27 -7.12 14.23
CA TRP A 183 1.75 -6.28 13.15
C TRP A 183 1.56 -7.09 11.86
N ASN A 184 0.62 -6.64 11.04
CA ASN A 184 0.30 -7.27 9.75
C ASN A 184 1.14 -6.69 8.61
N ARG A 185 1.60 -7.56 7.70
CA ARG A 185 2.37 -7.22 6.51
C ARG A 185 1.47 -7.28 5.27
N GLY A 186 1.33 -6.16 4.56
CA GLY A 186 0.70 -6.10 3.24
C GLY A 186 1.70 -5.59 2.20
N VAL A 187 1.78 -6.27 1.05
CA VAL A 187 2.58 -5.80 -0.10
C VAL A 187 1.67 -5.72 -1.30
N HIS A 188 1.63 -4.55 -1.93
CA HIS A 188 0.87 -4.25 -3.11
C HIS A 188 1.80 -3.62 -4.16
N SER A 189 1.60 -3.98 -5.43
CA SER A 189 2.24 -3.32 -6.56
C SER A 189 1.27 -3.33 -7.73
N LEU A 190 1.16 -2.20 -8.43
CA LEU A 190 0.39 -2.11 -9.67
C LEU A 190 1.01 -2.96 -10.80
N LEU A 191 2.32 -3.27 -10.69
CA LEU A 191 3.12 -3.86 -11.76
C LEU A 191 2.87 -3.08 -13.07
N ASP A 192 2.23 -3.73 -14.04
CA ASP A 192 1.85 -3.20 -15.34
C ASP A 192 0.37 -3.40 -15.67
N ILE A 193 -0.44 -3.86 -14.70
CA ILE A 193 -1.89 -4.03 -14.84
C ILE A 193 -2.25 -5.07 -15.94
N SER A 194 -1.30 -5.90 -16.39
CA SER A 194 -1.58 -6.94 -17.38
C SER A 194 -2.49 -8.03 -16.81
N PRO A 195 -3.61 -8.38 -17.47
CA PRO A 195 -4.47 -9.47 -17.04
C PRO A 195 -3.78 -10.85 -17.10
N GLU A 196 -2.71 -10.98 -17.90
CA GLU A 196 -1.94 -12.22 -18.04
C GLU A 196 -0.96 -12.45 -16.89
N ARG A 197 -0.69 -11.41 -16.08
CA ARG A 197 0.26 -11.43 -14.96
C ARG A 197 -0.45 -11.12 -13.63
N ARG A 198 -1.47 -11.93 -13.32
CA ARG A 198 -2.21 -11.93 -12.05
C ARG A 198 -1.84 -13.12 -11.18
#